data_AF-A0A9D5AU70-F1
#
_entry.id   AF-A0A9D5AU70-F1
#
_cell.length_a   1.000
_cell.length_b   1.000
_cell.length_c   1.000
_cell.angle_alpha   90.00
_cell.angle_beta   90.00
_cell.angle_gamma   90.00
#
_symmetry.space_group_name_H-M   'P 1'
#
loop_
_entity.id
_entity.type
_entity.pdbx_description
1 polymer ?
#
loop_
_entity_poly.entity_id
_entity_poly.type
_entity_poly.pdbx_seq_one_letter_code
_entity_poly.pdbx_strand_id
1 'polypeptide(L)'
;LDSAPSEVSITKGKIVKRGRAYLCNKDENKCNMETLFYGNRRNRMVQEQEDGENVGVPCEREDGWMEIEIGEFFSGEDDEEIQMSVAEVGHQLKGGLVLEGIEVRPKHT
;
A
#
# COMPACT_ATOMS: atom_id res chain seq x y z
N LEU A 1 14.15 -0.71 1.78
CA LEU A 1 13.59 -1.22 0.49
C LEU A 1 12.17 -0.72 0.23
N ASP A 2 11.33 -0.49 1.26
CA ASP A 2 10.00 0.09 1.10
C ASP A 2 9.91 1.51 1.69
N SER A 3 10.80 2.42 1.27
CA SER A 3 10.92 3.74 1.93
C SER A 3 9.72 4.66 1.67
N ALA A 4 9.07 4.53 0.51
CA ALA A 4 7.91 5.33 0.09
C ALA A 4 6.67 4.42 -0.06
N PRO A 5 5.46 4.90 0.28
CA PRO A 5 4.25 4.11 0.11
C PRO A 5 3.94 3.86 -1.38
N SER A 6 3.24 2.77 -1.67
CA SER A 6 2.64 2.47 -2.97
C SER A 6 1.29 3.20 -3.10
N GLU A 7 0.91 3.59 -4.31
CA GLU A 7 -0.46 4.01 -4.62
C GLU A 7 -1.34 2.76 -4.74
N VAL A 8 -2.50 2.82 -4.10
CA VAL A 8 -3.56 1.83 -4.23
C VAL A 8 -4.78 2.49 -4.85
N SER A 9 -5.52 1.77 -5.69
CA SER A 9 -6.78 2.30 -6.22
C SER A 9 -7.83 1.22 -6.46
N ILE A 10 -9.09 1.63 -6.34
CA ILE A 10 -10.26 0.85 -6.73
C ILE A 10 -11.08 1.68 -7.70
N THR A 11 -11.39 1.11 -8.86
CA THR A 11 -12.25 1.72 -9.88
C THR A 11 -13.49 0.86 -10.08
N LYS A 12 -14.66 1.49 -9.98
CA LYS A 12 -15.96 0.91 -10.30
C LYS A 12 -16.67 1.84 -11.27
N GLY A 13 -16.80 1.43 -12.54
CA GLY A 13 -17.31 2.29 -13.61
C GLY A 13 -16.52 3.60 -13.74
N LYS A 14 -17.15 4.74 -13.42
CA LYS A 14 -16.50 6.07 -13.44
C LYS A 14 -15.95 6.51 -12.07
N ILE A 15 -16.25 5.78 -11.01
CA ILE A 15 -15.83 6.11 -9.65
C ILE A 15 -14.44 5.52 -9.43
N VAL A 16 -13.49 6.39 -9.11
CA VAL A 16 -12.11 6.00 -8.76
C VAL A 16 -11.85 6.46 -7.33
N LYS A 17 -11.49 5.52 -6.46
CA LYS A 17 -10.94 5.79 -5.13
C LYS A 17 -9.44 5.49 -5.15
N ARG A 18 -8.63 6.43 -4.70
CA ARG A 18 -7.18 6.27 -4.55
C ARG A 18 -6.82 6.30 -3.08
N GLY A 19 -5.67 5.73 -2.77
CA GLY A 19 -5.07 5.79 -1.46
C GLY A 19 -3.59 5.43 -1.54
N ARG A 20 -2.95 5.32 -0.37
CA ARG A 20 -1.54 4.96 -0.25
C ARG A 20 -1.37 3.87 0.79
N ALA A 21 -0.50 2.89 0.53
CA ALA A 21 -0.19 1.83 1.47
C ALA A 21 1.29 1.43 1.43
N TYR A 22 1.87 1.10 2.58
CA TYR A 22 3.15 0.39 2.64
C TYR A 22 2.94 -1.10 2.34
N LEU A 23 3.96 -1.79 1.83
CA LEU A 23 3.91 -3.22 1.50
C LEU A 23 4.76 -4.08 2.45
N CYS A 24 5.64 -3.47 3.24
CA CYS A 24 6.31 -4.18 4.33
C CYS A 24 6.25 -3.41 5.65
N ASN A 25 6.23 -4.16 6.75
CA ASN A 25 6.34 -3.56 8.07
C ASN A 25 7.74 -2.96 8.26
N LYS A 26 7.78 -1.68 8.63
CA LYS A 26 9.02 -0.96 8.92
C LYS A 26 9.32 -1.13 10.40
N ASP A 27 10.12 -2.14 10.74
CA ASP A 27 10.77 -2.13 12.06
C ASP A 27 11.59 -0.84 12.20
N GLU A 28 11.36 -0.08 13.27
CA GLU A 28 12.11 1.15 13.56
C GLU A 28 13.63 0.86 13.60
N ASN A 29 14.03 -0.28 14.18
CA ASN A 29 15.42 -0.71 14.22
C ASN A 29 16.00 -1.02 12.84
N LYS A 30 15.19 -1.57 11.92
CA LYS A 30 15.60 -1.86 10.54
C LYS A 30 15.73 -0.56 9.74
N CYS A 31 14.83 0.40 9.95
CA CYS A 31 14.91 1.73 9.35
C CYS A 31 16.11 2.54 9.85
N ASN A 32 16.43 2.44 11.15
CA ASN A 32 17.60 3.07 11.76
C ASN A 32 18.89 2.47 11.20
N MET A 33 18.97 1.14 11.13
CA MET A 33 20.11 0.43 10.56
C MET A 33 20.30 0.76 9.06
N GLU A 34 19.22 0.81 8.28
CA GLU A 34 19.24 1.22 6.86
C GLU A 34 19.67 2.69 6.69
N THR A 35 19.28 3.57 7.62
CA THR A 35 19.71 4.98 7.63
C THR A 35 21.18 5.13 8.02
N LEU A 36 21.71 4.31 8.93
CA LEU A 36 23.12 4.35 9.30
C LEU A 36 24.04 3.81 8.19
N PHE A 37 23.63 2.75 7.48
CA PHE A 37 24.43 2.16 6.41
C PHE A 37 24.30 2.87 5.06
N TYR A 38 23.16 3.52 4.78
CA TYR A 38 22.88 4.17 3.49
C TYR A 38 22.55 5.68 3.59
N GLY A 39 22.76 6.30 4.77
CA GLY A 39 22.30 7.64 5.12
C GLY A 39 22.78 8.79 4.24
N ASN A 40 23.90 8.61 3.53
CA ASN A 40 24.47 9.65 2.67
C ASN A 40 23.64 9.96 1.41
N ARG A 41 22.53 9.24 1.15
CA ARG A 41 21.70 9.40 -0.06
C ARG A 41 20.29 9.97 0.18
N ARG A 42 19.91 10.28 1.43
CA ARG A 42 18.49 10.47 1.83
C ARG A 42 17.99 11.93 1.89
N ASN A 43 18.88 12.92 1.89
CA ASN A 43 18.51 14.33 2.14
C ASN A 43 17.72 15.04 1.01
N ARG A 44 17.06 14.33 0.09
CA ARG A 44 16.36 14.99 -1.03
C ARG A 44 14.96 14.46 -1.39
N MET A 45 14.40 13.49 -0.66
CA MET A 45 13.10 12.89 -1.05
C MET A 45 12.12 12.61 0.10
N VAL A 46 12.30 13.23 1.27
CA VAL A 46 11.22 13.32 2.26
C VAL A 46 10.67 14.74 2.21
N GLN A 47 10.01 15.07 1.09
CA GLN A 47 8.97 16.08 1.15
C GLN A 47 7.72 15.35 1.60
N GLU A 48 7.46 15.48 2.89
CA GLU A 48 6.18 15.23 3.50
C GLU A 48 5.12 16.02 2.73
N GLN A 49 4.37 15.33 1.88
CA GLN A 49 2.99 15.71 1.62
C GLN A 49 2.14 14.85 2.56
N GLU A 50 1.97 15.38 3.76
CA GLU A 50 0.84 15.12 4.64
C GLU A 50 -0.43 15.59 3.93
N ASP A 51 -0.87 14.82 2.95
CA ASP A 51 -2.26 14.84 2.54
C ASP A 51 -3.01 13.98 3.57
N GLY A 52 -4.08 14.50 4.16
CA GLY A 52 -4.79 13.97 5.34
C GLY A 52 -5.47 12.60 5.17
N GLU A 53 -5.01 11.80 4.22
CA GLU A 53 -5.39 10.41 4.03
C GLU A 53 -4.47 9.50 4.85
N ASN A 54 -5.07 8.69 5.72
CA ASN A 54 -4.37 7.70 6.53
C ASN A 54 -3.66 6.69 5.60
N VAL A 55 -2.33 6.57 5.69
CA VAL A 55 -1.56 5.65 4.86
C VAL A 55 -1.72 4.24 5.42
N GLY A 56 -2.21 3.31 4.60
CA GLY A 56 -2.38 1.92 4.98
C GLY A 56 -1.05 1.27 5.38
N VAL A 57 -1.06 0.55 6.50
CA VAL A 57 0.09 -0.21 6.99
C VAL A 57 -0.24 -1.71 6.91
N PRO A 58 0.68 -2.57 6.44
CA PRO A 58 0.45 -4.01 6.43
C PRO A 58 0.17 -4.56 7.83
N CYS A 59 -0.83 -5.43 7.91
CA CYS A 59 -1.15 -6.21 9.10
C CYS A 59 -0.71 -7.66 8.91
N GLU A 60 -0.04 -8.22 9.91
CA GLU A 60 0.36 -9.62 9.90
C GLU A 60 -0.85 -10.53 10.19
N ARG A 61 -1.00 -11.58 9.39
CA ARG A 61 -1.98 -12.65 9.56
C ARG A 61 -1.40 -13.78 10.41
N GLU A 62 -2.27 -14.67 10.91
CA GLU A 62 -1.86 -15.80 11.76
C GLU A 62 -0.91 -16.79 11.05
N ASP A 63 -0.93 -16.83 9.72
CA ASP A 63 -0.08 -17.68 8.87
C ASP A 63 1.25 -17.02 8.47
N GLY A 64 1.52 -15.81 8.97
CA GLY A 64 2.75 -15.05 8.70
C GLY A 64 2.73 -14.24 7.39
N TRP A 65 1.62 -14.23 6.65
CA TRP A 65 1.46 -13.31 5.52
C TRP A 65 1.13 -11.90 6.00
N MET A 66 1.48 -10.91 5.18
CA MET A 66 1.11 -9.52 5.39
C MET A 66 -0.08 -9.16 4.49
N GLU A 67 -1.07 -8.48 5.04
CA GLU A 67 -2.25 -8.03 4.33
C GLU A 67 -2.36 -6.49 4.33
N ILE A 68 -2.78 -5.91 3.20
CA ILE A 68 -3.10 -4.48 3.08
C ILE A 68 -4.51 -4.29 2.55
N GLU A 69 -5.20 -3.24 3.03
CA GLU A 69 -6.46 -2.82 2.44
C GLU A 69 -6.19 -1.93 1.21
N ILE A 70 -6.68 -2.35 0.03
CA ILE A 70 -6.61 -1.56 -1.21
C ILE A 70 -7.71 -0.49 -1.22
N GLY A 71 -8.87 -0.80 -0.65
CA GLY A 71 -9.99 0.13 -0.49
C GLY A 71 -11.33 -0.59 -0.36
N GLU A 72 -12.40 0.19 -0.54
CA GLU A 72 -13.78 -0.29 -0.42
C GLU A 72 -14.68 0.20 -1.56
N PHE A 73 -15.58 -0.66 -1.99
CA PHE A 73 -16.60 -0.37 -2.98
C PHE A 73 -17.96 -0.89 -2.51
N PHE A 74 -19.03 -0.35 -3.09
CA PHE A 74 -20.39 -0.84 -2.85
C PHE A 74 -20.73 -1.92 -3.88
N SER A 75 -21.15 -3.10 -3.44
CA SER A 75 -21.75 -4.12 -4.31
C SER A 75 -23.19 -3.68 -4.64
N GLY A 76 -23.42 -3.25 -5.87
CA GLY A 76 -24.76 -2.90 -6.36
C GLY A 76 -25.47 -4.12 -6.95
N GLU A 77 -26.62 -3.89 -7.60
CA GLU A 77 -27.36 -4.94 -8.32
C GLU A 77 -26.81 -5.21 -9.73
N ASP A 78 -26.04 -4.28 -10.28
CA ASP A 78 -25.50 -4.36 -11.63
C ASP A 78 -24.18 -5.16 -11.69
N ASP A 79 -24.02 -5.92 -12.77
CA ASP A 79 -22.78 -6.64 -13.13
C ASP A 79 -21.72 -5.65 -13.65
N GLU A 80 -21.13 -4.89 -12.72
CA GLU A 80 -20.06 -3.94 -13.02
C GLU A 80 -18.67 -4.51 -12.76
N GLU A 81 -17.73 -4.19 -13.67
CA GLU A 81 -16.32 -4.54 -13.49
C GLU A 81 -15.66 -3.66 -12.42
N ILE A 82 -14.86 -4.30 -11.57
CA ILE A 82 -14.07 -3.63 -10.54
C ILE A 82 -12.60 -3.84 -10.85
N GLN A 83 -11.89 -2.74 -11.05
CA GLN A 83 -10.45 -2.76 -11.23
C GLN A 83 -9.77 -2.35 -9.93
N MET A 84 -8.88 -3.21 -9.43
CA MET A 84 -8.05 -2.97 -8.26
C MET A 84 -6.58 -2.84 -8.70
N SER A 85 -5.85 -1.88 -8.14
CA SER A 85 -4.43 -1.68 -8.48
C SER A 85 -3.59 -1.40 -7.26
N VAL A 86 -2.38 -1.94 -7.24
CA VAL A 86 -1.29 -1.54 -6.36
C VAL A 86 -0.10 -1.18 -7.24
N ALA A 87 0.37 0.06 -7.16
CA ALA A 87 1.42 0.57 -8.03
C ALA A 87 2.48 1.33 -7.23
N GLU A 88 3.74 1.18 -7.62
CA GLU A 88 4.83 1.96 -7.04
C GLU A 88 4.79 3.39 -7.56
N VAL A 89 4.94 4.34 -6.63
CA VAL A 89 5.03 5.76 -6.98
C VAL A 89 6.43 6.24 -6.69
N GLY A 90 7.24 6.41 -7.74
CA GLY A 90 8.56 7.01 -7.65
C GLY A 90 9.65 6.23 -8.39
N HIS A 91 10.90 6.57 -8.10
CA HIS A 91 12.08 6.01 -8.78
C HIS A 91 12.71 4.83 -8.03
N GLN A 92 12.10 4.39 -6.93
CA GLN A 92 12.57 3.27 -6.12
C GLN A 92 11.75 2.04 -6.48
N LEU A 93 12.35 1.12 -7.24
CA LEU A 93 11.73 -0.16 -7.56
C LEU A 93 11.67 -1.02 -6.30
N LYS A 94 10.48 -1.49 -5.92
CA LYS A 94 10.34 -2.48 -4.84
C LYS A 94 10.47 -3.86 -5.47
N GLY A 95 11.37 -4.66 -4.90
CA GLY A 95 11.65 -6.02 -5.36
C GLY A 95 11.33 -7.03 -4.27
N GLY A 96 11.12 -8.29 -4.67
CA GLY A 96 10.93 -9.41 -3.75
C GLY A 96 9.52 -9.52 -3.15
N LEU A 97 8.51 -8.91 -3.79
CA LEU A 97 7.12 -9.09 -3.41
C LEU A 97 6.62 -10.45 -3.90
N VAL A 98 6.07 -11.24 -3.00
CA VAL A 98 5.28 -12.43 -3.32
C VAL A 98 3.84 -12.12 -2.96
N LEU A 99 2.91 -12.33 -3.90
CA LEU A 99 1.49 -12.08 -3.71
C LEU A 99 0.78 -13.42 -3.60
N GLU A 100 0.17 -13.69 -2.43
CA GLU A 100 -0.62 -14.89 -2.21
C GLU A 100 -1.94 -14.82 -2.99
N GLY A 101 -2.66 -13.71 -2.87
CA GLY A 101 -3.93 -13.50 -3.56
C GLY A 101 -4.52 -12.12 -3.33
N ILE A 102 -5.72 -11.91 -3.87
CA ILE A 102 -6.56 -10.73 -3.62
C ILE A 102 -7.86 -11.24 -3.04
N GLU A 103 -8.32 -10.64 -1.94
CA GLU A 103 -9.53 -11.04 -1.24
C GLU A 103 -10.53 -9.88 -1.19
N VAL A 104 -11.82 -10.20 -1.35
CA VAL A 104 -12.94 -9.25 -1.19
C VAL A 104 -13.77 -9.69 0.00
N ARG A 105 -13.91 -8.81 1.00
CA ARG A 105 -14.60 -9.11 2.26
C ARG A 105 -15.84 -8.20 2.44
N PRO A 106 -17.03 -8.74 2.77
CA PRO A 106 -18.18 -7.94 3.14
C PRO A 106 -17.91 -7.13 4.42
N LYS A 107 -18.20 -5.83 4.42
CA LYS A 107 -18.08 -4.97 5.62
C LYS A 107 -19.37 -4.87 6.43
N HIS A 108 -20.52 -4.92 5.77
CA HIS A 108 -21.84 -4.89 6.40
C HIS A 108 -22.69 -6.00 5.79
N THR A 109 -23.32 -6.80 6.65
CA THR A 109 -24.28 -7.86 6.31
C THR A 109 -25.62 -7.55 6.94
#